data_AF-A0A1H5Y8A6-F1
#
_entry.id   AF-A0A1H5Y8A6-F1
#
_cell.length_a   1.000
_cell.length_b   1.000
_cell.length_c   1.000
_cell.angle_alpha   90.00
_cell.angle_beta   90.00
_cell.angle_gamma   90.00
#
_symmetry.space_group_name_H-M   'P 1'
#
loop_
_entity.id
_entity.type
_entity.pdbx_description
1 polymer ?
#
loop_
_entity_poly.entity_id
_entity_poly.type
_entity_poly.pdbx_seq_one_letter_code
_entity_poly.pdbx_strand_id
1 'polypeptide(L)'
;MPRQPTPRLFQPARPRKWLRLGLLSAFMPVALAACAAPPNVISGAHPADPAAKTPALAYATVTGGVKAFRPVEPKGWEDLNREVTPKGN
;
A
#
# COMPACT_ATOMS: atom_id res chain seq x y z
N MET A 1 31.72 -66.64 -31.97
CA MET A 1 30.91 -65.43 -32.25
C MET A 1 31.50 -64.25 -31.50
N PRO A 2 31.97 -63.18 -32.17
CA PRO A 2 32.40 -61.97 -31.48
C PRO A 2 31.16 -61.15 -31.03
N ARG A 3 31.11 -60.76 -29.75
CA ARG A 3 30.06 -59.87 -29.23
C ARG A 3 30.28 -58.47 -29.77
N GLN A 4 29.26 -57.85 -30.35
CA GLN A 4 29.31 -56.45 -30.75
C GLN A 4 29.35 -55.53 -29.51
N PRO A 5 30.12 -54.44 -29.54
CA PRO A 5 30.10 -53.43 -28.50
C PRO A 5 28.81 -52.60 -28.57
N THR A 6 28.17 -52.40 -27.42
CA THR A 6 26.95 -51.59 -27.25
C THR A 6 27.18 -50.15 -27.72
N PRO A 7 26.27 -49.53 -28.50
CA PRO A 7 26.43 -48.14 -28.90
C PRO A 7 26.25 -47.22 -27.68
N ARG A 8 27.25 -46.36 -27.42
CA ARG A 8 27.09 -45.28 -26.44
C ARG A 8 26.07 -44.28 -26.97
N LEU A 9 24.98 -44.10 -26.24
CA LEU A 9 24.05 -42.99 -26.47
C LEU A 9 24.82 -41.67 -26.36
N PHE A 10 24.84 -40.92 -27.45
CA PHE A 10 25.43 -39.59 -27.50
C PHE A 10 24.69 -38.66 -26.54
N GLN A 11 25.32 -38.31 -25.41
CA GLN A 11 24.80 -37.29 -24.52
C GLN A 11 25.30 -35.92 -25.01
N PRO A 12 24.43 -35.05 -25.60
CA PRO A 12 24.86 -33.70 -25.93
C PRO A 12 25.09 -32.93 -24.62
N ALA A 13 26.32 -32.48 -24.41
CA ALA A 13 26.64 -31.57 -23.33
C ALA A 13 25.86 -30.26 -23.53
N ARG A 14 24.82 -30.01 -22.74
CA ARG A 14 24.11 -28.72 -22.73
C ARG A 14 25.11 -27.63 -22.34
N PRO A 15 25.56 -26.74 -23.25
CA PRO A 15 26.66 -25.86 -22.91
C PRO A 15 26.12 -24.78 -21.98
N ARG A 16 26.58 -24.81 -20.72
CA ARG A 16 26.18 -23.90 -19.63
C ARG A 16 26.25 -22.41 -19.99
N LYS A 17 26.97 -22.06 -21.05
CA LYS A 17 27.13 -20.71 -21.62
C LYS A 17 25.83 -20.20 -22.29
N TRP A 18 25.06 -21.06 -22.97
CA TRP A 18 23.79 -20.64 -23.60
C TRP A 18 22.71 -20.32 -22.56
N LEU A 19 22.69 -21.06 -21.45
CA LEU A 19 21.80 -20.78 -20.32
C LEU A 19 22.12 -19.43 -19.67
N ARG A 20 23.40 -19.08 -19.51
CA ARG A 20 23.84 -17.80 -18.94
C ARG A 20 23.56 -16.61 -19.85
N LEU A 21 23.77 -16.77 -21.17
CA LEU A 21 23.50 -15.72 -22.15
C LEU A 21 22.00 -15.46 -22.32
N GLY A 22 21.18 -16.52 -22.26
CA GLY A 22 19.72 -16.39 -22.21
C GLY A 22 19.22 -15.70 -20.95
N LEU A 23 19.83 -16.02 -19.79
CA LEU A 23 19.49 -15.37 -18.52
C LEU A 23 19.78 -13.85 -18.56
N LEU A 24 20.99 -13.45 -18.97
CA LEU A 24 21.38 -12.04 -19.09
C LEU A 24 20.47 -11.26 -20.04
N SER A 25 20.10 -11.86 -21.17
CA SER A 25 19.19 -11.22 -22.14
C SER A 25 17.77 -11.04 -21.60
N ALA A 26 17.30 -11.95 -20.73
CA ALA A 26 15.98 -11.84 -20.10
C ALA A 26 15.95 -10.83 -18.95
N PHE A 27 17.05 -10.65 -18.21
CA PHE A 27 17.12 -9.70 -17.09
C PHE A 27 17.24 -8.23 -17.54
N MET A 28 17.90 -7.97 -18.67
CA MET A 28 18.10 -6.62 -19.20
C MET A 28 16.81 -5.80 -19.37
N PRO A 29 15.74 -6.29 -20.05
CA PRO A 29 14.51 -5.53 -20.21
C PRO A 29 13.76 -5.33 -18.89
N VAL A 30 13.84 -6.29 -17.95
CA VAL A 30 13.20 -6.18 -16.63
C VAL A 30 13.86 -5.08 -15.81
N ALA A 31 15.20 -5.00 -15.82
CA ALA A 31 15.94 -3.95 -15.14
C ALA A 31 15.65 -2.56 -15.76
N LEU A 32 15.53 -2.47 -17.09
CA LEU A 32 15.14 -1.24 -17.77
C LEU A 32 13.71 -0.81 -17.42
N ALA A 33 12.75 -1.75 -17.39
CA ALA A 33 11.37 -1.47 -17.04
C ALA A 33 11.22 -0.98 -15.59
N ALA A 34 12.08 -1.45 -14.67
CA ALA A 34 12.08 -0.99 -13.28
C ALA A 34 12.50 0.49 -13.12
N CYS A 35 13.25 1.04 -14.08
CA CYS A 35 13.61 2.46 -14.12
C CYS A 35 12.60 3.32 -14.90
N ALA A 36 11.59 2.72 -15.53
CA ALA A 36 10.55 3.48 -16.21
C ALA A 36 9.57 4.07 -15.19
N ALA A 37 9.09 5.29 -15.47
CA ALA A 37 8.01 5.86 -14.68
C ALA A 37 6.75 4.99 -14.85
N PRO A 38 6.02 4.67 -13.77
CA PRO A 38 4.74 3.99 -13.90
C PRO A 38 3.78 4.85 -14.73
N PRO A 39 2.85 4.25 -15.49
CA PRO A 39 1.85 5.02 -16.20
C PRO A 39 1.04 5.87 -15.22
N ASN A 40 0.67 7.07 -15.66
CA ASN A 40 -0.17 7.97 -14.89
C ASN A 40 -1.57 7.35 -14.75
N VAL A 41 -1.83 6.63 -13.66
CA VAL A 41 -3.14 6.02 -13.36
C VAL A 41 -4.08 7.01 -12.64
N ILE A 42 -3.96 8.30 -12.95
CA ILE A 42 -4.84 9.31 -12.36
C ILE A 42 -6.23 9.11 -12.98
N SER A 43 -7.18 8.65 -12.16
CA SER A 43 -8.60 8.67 -12.50
C SER A 43 -9.12 10.10 -12.30
N GLY A 44 -9.40 10.80 -13.39
CA GLY A 44 -9.94 12.16 -13.36
C GLY A 44 -8.96 13.25 -13.84
N ALA A 45 -9.28 14.50 -13.52
CA ALA A 45 -8.47 15.64 -13.93
C ALA A 45 -7.11 15.65 -13.21
N HIS A 46 -6.08 16.14 -13.90
CA HIS A 46 -4.75 16.26 -13.33
C HIS A 46 -4.76 17.24 -12.14
N PRO A 47 -4.18 16.93 -10.96
CA PRO A 47 -4.24 17.82 -9.80
C PRO A 47 -3.63 19.22 -10.03
N ALA A 48 -2.69 19.33 -10.96
CA ALA A 48 -2.09 20.60 -11.37
C ALA A 48 -2.81 21.31 -12.53
N ASP A 49 -3.92 20.76 -13.04
CA ASP A 49 -4.73 21.41 -14.07
C ASP A 49 -5.58 22.53 -13.44
N PRO A 50 -5.31 23.82 -13.75
CA PRO A 50 -6.08 24.92 -13.19
C PRO A 50 -7.50 25.02 -13.78
N ALA A 51 -7.80 24.34 -14.89
CA ALA A 51 -9.13 24.31 -15.49
C ALA A 51 -10.02 23.21 -14.89
N ALA A 52 -9.46 22.33 -14.05
CA ALA A 52 -10.23 21.29 -13.38
C ALA A 52 -11.26 21.91 -12.43
N LYS A 53 -12.53 21.52 -12.58
CA LYS A 53 -13.61 22.00 -11.71
C LYS A 53 -13.45 21.42 -10.30
N THR A 54 -13.46 22.29 -9.30
CA THR A 54 -13.53 21.90 -7.88
C THR A 54 -14.95 22.10 -7.34
N PRO A 55 -15.38 21.30 -6.35
CA PRO A 55 -16.59 21.59 -5.61
C PRO A 55 -16.52 22.98 -4.97
N ALA A 56 -17.66 23.67 -4.89
CA ALA A 56 -17.73 24.96 -4.20
C ALA A 56 -17.41 24.79 -2.71
N LEU A 57 -16.70 25.78 -2.13
CA LEU A 57 -16.41 25.81 -0.71
C LEU A 57 -17.73 25.93 0.06
N ALA A 58 -18.02 24.96 0.92
CA ALA A 58 -19.19 24.97 1.79
C ALA A 58 -18.73 24.95 3.25
N TYR A 59 -19.08 25.99 4.00
CA TYR A 59 -18.89 26.01 5.45
C TYR A 59 -20.08 25.33 6.12
N ALA A 60 -19.80 24.33 6.94
CA ALA A 60 -20.80 23.67 7.77
C ALA A 60 -20.55 23.98 9.24
N THR A 61 -21.62 24.09 10.02
CA THR A 61 -21.50 24.23 11.47
C THR A 61 -21.08 22.90 12.09
N VAL A 62 -19.94 22.90 12.79
CA VAL A 62 -19.44 21.74 13.56
C VAL A 62 -20.40 21.37 14.70
N THR A 63 -21.19 22.34 15.16
CA THR A 63 -22.17 22.18 16.24
C THR A 63 -23.60 21.98 15.73
N GLY A 64 -23.80 21.78 14.43
CA GLY A 64 -25.13 21.68 13.79
C GLY A 64 -26.07 20.59 14.29
N GLY A 65 -25.63 19.71 15.19
CA GLY A 65 -26.47 18.69 15.83
C GLY A 65 -26.19 18.53 17.33
N VAL A 66 -25.40 19.40 17.95
CA VAL A 66 -25.10 19.29 19.38
C VAL A 66 -26.12 20.07 20.19
N LYS A 67 -26.56 19.48 21.31
CA LYS A 67 -27.40 20.18 22.28
C LYS A 67 -26.55 21.28 22.93
N ALA A 68 -27.10 22.50 22.99
CA ALA A 68 -26.46 23.58 23.72
C ALA A 68 -26.51 23.28 25.23
N PHE A 69 -25.34 23.06 25.85
CA PHE A 69 -25.20 22.99 27.29
C PHE A 69 -24.71 24.34 27.81
N ARG A 70 -25.42 24.89 28.79
CA ARG A 70 -24.97 26.09 29.52
C ARG A 70 -24.18 25.61 30.74
N PRO A 71 -23.03 26.24 31.06
CA PRO A 71 -22.37 26.01 32.33
C PRO A 71 -23.37 26.27 33.47
N VAL A 72 -23.43 25.34 34.42
CA VAL A 72 -24.08 25.54 35.70
C VAL A 72 -23.00 25.78 36.75
N GLU A 73 -23.39 26.27 37.93
CA GLU A 73 -22.47 26.43 39.05
C GLU A 73 -21.76 25.09 39.32
N PRO A 74 -20.42 25.06 39.44
CA PRO A 74 -19.70 23.85 39.75
C PRO A 74 -20.18 23.28 41.09
N LYS A 75 -20.33 21.95 41.15
CA LYS A 75 -20.58 21.27 42.42
C LYS A 75 -19.38 21.46 43.36
N GLY A 76 -19.63 21.43 44.66
CA GLY A 76 -18.59 21.42 45.68
C GLY A 76 -17.67 20.20 45.52
N TRP A 77 -16.36 20.42 45.66
CA TRP A 77 -15.33 19.39 45.55
C TRP A 77 -15.60 18.18 46.46
N GLU A 78 -16.03 18.44 47.70
CA GLU A 78 -16.31 17.37 48.67
C GLU A 78 -17.49 16.48 48.24
N ASP A 79 -18.54 17.08 47.69
CA ASP A 79 -19.73 16.36 47.23
C ASP A 79 -19.38 15.48 46.03
N LEU A 80 -18.59 15.99 45.09
CA LEU A 80 -18.07 15.22 43.95
C LEU A 80 -17.25 14.03 44.43
N ASN A 81 -16.35 14.24 45.40
CA ASN A 81 -15.55 13.15 45.95
C ASN A 81 -16.39 12.10 46.65
N ARG A 82 -17.41 12.50 47.43
CA ARG A 82 -18.36 11.56 48.04
C ARG A 82 -19.11 10.75 46.98
N GLU A 83 -19.48 11.36 45.86
CA GLU A 83 -20.19 10.70 44.75
C GLU A 83 -19.32 9.66 44.01
N VAL A 84 -18.03 9.96 43.78
CA VAL A 84 -17.13 9.08 43.00
C VAL A 84 -16.29 8.12 43.84
N THR A 85 -16.28 8.26 45.17
CA THR A 85 -15.52 7.36 46.04
C THR A 85 -16.06 5.93 45.92
N PRO A 86 -15.21 4.94 45.57
CA PRO A 86 -15.62 3.54 45.55
C PRO A 86 -16.20 3.12 46.90
N LYS A 87 -17.40 2.56 46.90
CA LYS A 87 -18.00 2.01 48.12
C LYS A 87 -17.33 0.66 48.39
N GLY A 88 -16.79 0.51 49.60
CA GLY A 88 -16.16 -0.75 50.02
C GLY A 88 -17.13 -1.91 49.89
N ASN A 89 -16.60 -3.02 49.39
CA ASN A 89 -17.30 -4.30 49.22
C ASN A 89 -17.56 -4.96 50.57
#